data_AF-A0A6G9YV66-F1
#
_entry.id   AF-A0A6G9YV66-F1
#
_cell.length_a   1.000
_cell.length_b   1.000
_cell.length_c   1.000
_cell.angle_alpha   90.00
_cell.angle_beta   90.00
_cell.angle_gamma   90.00
#
_symmetry.space_group_name_H-M   'P 1'
#
loop_
_entity.id
_entity.type
_entity.pdbx_description
1 polymer ?
#
loop_
_entity_poly.entity_id
_entity_poly.type
_entity_poly.pdbx_seq_one_letter_code
_entity_poly.pdbx_strand_id
1 'polypeptide(L)'
;MAVAIVGLHVLGWGTLLLVVVPEHHLVNGTVYGVGLGITAYTLGMRHAFDADHIAAIDNTTRKLVVENGRARSQSVGFWFSLGHSSVVLVLVALLAAGVRALAANLADSNSSLEHWTGLWGTSVSGGFLILIGLLNLAALVAIWRVFRSMRRGELDEARLEHALEARGLLNRVLGPAVRMVRKPWHMYPVGLLFGLGFDTVTEVGLLVIAGGAAATGLPWYAILVLPVLFSAGMSLFDALDGSFMSYAYDWAFARPIRKIYYNLVITGLSVAVALLIGGQELVSILVDKLGVQAGIVAWIGTLDLGELGYIIVGLFALTWAVAVAVWRFAGVERRWQGDLSSD
;
A
#
# COMPACT_ATOMS: atom_id res chain seq x y z
N MET A 1 1.80 -6.55 -16.07
CA MET A 1 0.99 -5.60 -15.26
C MET A 1 -0.27 -5.19 -16.01
N ALA A 2 -0.22 -4.26 -16.96
CA ALA A 2 -1.43 -3.75 -17.64
C ALA A 2 -2.34 -4.85 -18.23
N VAL A 3 -1.76 -5.82 -18.95
CA VAL A 3 -2.49 -6.98 -19.48
C VAL A 3 -3.20 -7.78 -18.38
N ALA A 4 -2.58 -7.96 -17.22
CA ALA A 4 -3.18 -8.69 -16.10
C ALA A 4 -4.31 -7.89 -15.44
N ILE A 5 -4.14 -6.58 -15.25
CA ILE A 5 -5.19 -5.70 -14.70
C ILE A 5 -6.40 -5.67 -15.65
N VAL A 6 -6.17 -5.50 -16.95
CA VAL A 6 -7.24 -5.57 -17.96
C VAL A 6 -7.88 -6.95 -17.96
N GLY A 7 -7.09 -8.02 -17.86
CA GLY A 7 -7.57 -9.39 -17.72
C GLY A 7 -8.50 -9.56 -16.52
N LEU A 8 -8.14 -9.04 -15.34
CA LEU A 8 -9.00 -9.08 -14.15
C LEU A 8 -10.32 -8.31 -14.36
N HIS A 9 -10.29 -7.15 -15.01
CA HIS A 9 -11.51 -6.39 -15.31
C HIS A 9 -12.40 -7.13 -16.32
N VAL A 10 -11.82 -7.67 -17.39
CA VAL A 10 -12.56 -8.41 -18.41
C VAL A 10 -13.15 -9.69 -17.81
N LEU A 11 -12.38 -10.43 -17.01
CA LEU A 11 -12.86 -11.65 -16.35
C LEU A 11 -13.94 -11.32 -15.30
N GLY A 12 -13.71 -10.34 -14.43
CA GLY A 12 -14.67 -9.94 -13.40
C GLY A 12 -15.97 -9.38 -13.98
N TRP A 13 -15.88 -8.27 -14.72
CA TRP A 13 -17.07 -7.62 -15.29
C TRP A 13 -17.71 -8.43 -16.40
N GLY A 14 -16.90 -9.13 -17.23
CA GLY A 14 -17.42 -10.01 -18.28
C GLY A 14 -18.21 -11.18 -17.70
N THR A 15 -17.68 -11.87 -16.69
CA THR A 15 -18.42 -12.97 -16.03
C THR A 15 -19.69 -12.44 -15.36
N LEU A 16 -19.62 -11.30 -14.67
CA LEU A 16 -20.79 -10.73 -14.01
C LEU A 16 -21.89 -10.35 -15.02
N LEU A 17 -21.55 -9.58 -16.05
CA LEU A 17 -22.53 -8.99 -16.95
C LEU A 17 -23.05 -9.97 -18.02
N LEU A 18 -22.21 -10.88 -18.49
CA LEU A 18 -22.54 -11.79 -19.59
C LEU A 18 -23.04 -13.16 -19.13
N VAL A 19 -22.72 -13.56 -17.90
CA VAL A 19 -23.07 -14.90 -17.37
C VAL A 19 -24.00 -14.78 -16.16
N VAL A 20 -23.57 -14.08 -15.11
CA VAL A 20 -24.29 -14.07 -13.82
C VAL A 20 -25.60 -13.26 -13.87
N VAL A 21 -25.56 -12.04 -14.42
CA VAL A 21 -26.74 -11.15 -14.48
C VAL A 21 -27.86 -11.75 -15.35
N PRO A 22 -27.60 -12.32 -16.55
CA PRO A 22 -28.64 -12.94 -17.38
C PRO A 22 -29.34 -14.15 -16.74
N GLU A 23 -28.69 -14.85 -15.81
CA GLU A 23 -29.28 -16.00 -15.12
C GLU A 23 -30.27 -15.62 -14.00
N HIS A 24 -30.42 -14.31 -13.72
CA HIS A 24 -31.39 -13.76 -12.76
C HIS A 24 -31.38 -14.47 -11.39
N HIS A 25 -30.19 -14.79 -10.88
CA HIS A 25 -30.08 -15.43 -9.57
C HIS A 25 -30.69 -14.53 -8.48
N LEU A 26 -31.64 -15.08 -7.73
CA LEU A 26 -32.29 -14.40 -6.62
C LEU A 26 -31.65 -14.82 -5.31
N VAL A 27 -31.31 -13.84 -4.50
CA VAL A 27 -30.77 -14.00 -3.16
C VAL A 27 -31.61 -13.16 -2.21
N ASN A 28 -32.29 -13.82 -1.26
CA ASN A 28 -33.16 -13.17 -0.28
C ASN A 28 -34.18 -12.17 -0.89
N GLY A 29 -34.67 -12.45 -2.10
CA GLY A 29 -35.63 -11.59 -2.82
C GLY A 29 -35.00 -10.43 -3.61
N THR A 30 -33.67 -10.27 -3.56
CA THR A 30 -32.90 -9.29 -4.35
C THR A 30 -32.10 -9.98 -5.45
N VAL A 31 -31.96 -9.33 -6.61
CA VAL A 31 -31.19 -9.87 -7.74
C VAL A 31 -29.70 -9.82 -7.41
N TYR A 32 -29.05 -10.98 -7.40
CA TYR A 32 -27.60 -11.06 -7.38
C TYR A 32 -27.08 -10.50 -8.71
N GLY A 33 -26.40 -9.36 -8.68
CA GLY A 33 -26.08 -8.67 -9.91
C GLY A 33 -25.16 -7.47 -9.75
N VAL A 34 -25.32 -6.52 -10.65
CA VAL A 34 -24.39 -5.38 -10.85
C VAL A 34 -24.12 -4.60 -9.57
N GLY A 35 -25.11 -4.45 -8.68
CA GLY A 35 -24.93 -3.77 -7.39
C GLY A 35 -23.84 -4.40 -6.52
N LEU A 36 -23.89 -5.72 -6.31
CA LEU A 36 -22.86 -6.44 -5.55
C LEU A 36 -21.50 -6.40 -6.24
N GLY A 37 -21.47 -6.45 -7.58
CA GLY A 37 -20.24 -6.30 -8.35
C GLY A 37 -19.59 -4.91 -8.19
N ILE A 38 -20.41 -3.84 -8.24
CA ILE A 38 -19.96 -2.48 -7.96
C ILE A 38 -19.45 -2.39 -6.52
N THR A 39 -20.18 -2.91 -5.53
CA THR A 39 -19.75 -2.92 -4.14
C THR A 39 -18.39 -3.60 -3.98
N ALA A 40 -18.23 -4.83 -4.49
CA ALA A 40 -16.96 -5.56 -4.42
C ALA A 40 -15.81 -4.80 -5.08
N TYR A 41 -16.04 -4.22 -6.27
CA TYR A 41 -15.04 -3.41 -6.95
C TYR A 41 -14.66 -2.16 -6.16
N THR A 42 -15.64 -1.43 -5.62
CA THR A 42 -15.40 -0.23 -4.82
C THR A 42 -14.75 -0.53 -3.47
N LEU A 43 -15.03 -1.68 -2.85
CA LEU A 43 -14.32 -2.14 -1.66
C LEU A 43 -12.85 -2.41 -1.98
N GLY A 44 -12.57 -3.07 -3.12
CA GLY A 44 -11.19 -3.27 -3.58
C GLY A 44 -10.46 -1.94 -3.85
N MET A 45 -11.15 -0.97 -4.46
CA MET A 45 -10.61 0.37 -4.65
C MET A 45 -10.34 1.08 -3.32
N ARG A 46 -11.30 1.04 -2.38
CA ARG A 46 -11.17 1.65 -1.06
C ARG A 46 -9.99 1.04 -0.30
N HIS A 47 -9.85 -0.27 -0.34
CA HIS A 47 -8.81 -0.99 0.39
C HIS A 47 -7.40 -0.69 -0.16
N ALA A 48 -7.27 -0.39 -1.45
CA ALA A 48 -6.02 0.13 -2.02
C ALA A 48 -5.61 1.50 -1.44
N PHE A 49 -6.55 2.24 -0.84
CA PHE A 49 -6.28 3.51 -0.18
C PHE A 49 -6.00 3.39 1.31
N ASP A 50 -5.94 2.18 1.87
CA ASP A 50 -5.59 2.01 3.28
C ASP A 50 -4.15 2.47 3.52
N ALA A 51 -3.94 3.09 4.67
CA ALA A 51 -2.70 3.80 4.97
C ALA A 51 -1.47 2.87 4.98
N ASP A 52 -1.65 1.61 5.34
CA ASP A 52 -0.63 0.58 5.36
C ASP A 52 -0.20 0.16 3.95
N HIS A 53 -1.13 0.01 3.02
CA HIS A 53 -0.87 -0.29 1.62
C HIS A 53 -0.08 0.84 0.95
N ILE A 54 -0.57 2.07 1.07
CA ILE A 54 0.13 3.26 0.55
C ILE A 54 1.52 3.35 1.16
N ALA A 55 1.64 3.24 2.49
CA ALA A 55 2.92 3.33 3.16
C ALA A 55 3.90 2.23 2.70
N ALA A 56 3.44 1.00 2.54
CA ALA A 56 4.26 -0.14 2.11
C ALA A 56 4.72 0.01 0.66
N ILE A 57 3.81 0.38 -0.26
CA ILE A 57 4.08 0.56 -1.68
C ILE A 57 5.01 1.76 -1.90
N ASP A 58 4.74 2.90 -1.28
CA ASP A 58 5.54 4.12 -1.37
C ASP A 58 6.98 3.89 -0.94
N ASN A 59 7.14 3.39 0.28
CA ASN A 59 8.44 3.25 0.91
C ASN A 59 9.30 2.22 0.15
N THR A 60 8.67 1.16 -0.36
CA THR A 60 9.34 0.18 -1.21
C THR A 60 9.68 0.75 -2.58
N THR A 61 8.74 1.43 -3.23
CA THR A 61 8.95 2.06 -4.54
C THR A 61 10.11 3.03 -4.47
N ARG A 62 10.16 3.87 -3.44
CA ARG A 62 11.28 4.78 -3.18
C ARG A 62 12.60 4.03 -3.08
N LYS A 63 12.68 3.01 -2.21
CA LYS A 63 13.88 2.20 -2.03
C LYS A 63 14.37 1.64 -3.37
N LEU A 64 13.46 1.08 -4.16
CA LEU A 64 13.81 0.47 -5.45
C LEU A 64 14.14 1.49 -6.53
N VAL A 65 13.54 2.68 -6.53
CA VAL A 65 13.93 3.77 -7.44
C VAL A 65 15.36 4.22 -7.15
N VAL A 66 15.72 4.36 -5.86
CA VAL A 66 17.08 4.73 -5.44
C VAL A 66 18.10 3.64 -5.78
N GLU A 67 17.74 2.37 -5.61
CA GLU A 67 18.67 1.24 -5.84
C GLU A 67 18.78 0.81 -7.31
N ASN A 68 17.67 0.81 -8.05
CA ASN A 68 17.55 0.14 -9.36
C ASN A 68 17.01 1.05 -10.49
N GLY A 69 16.63 2.30 -10.17
CA GLY A 69 16.02 3.23 -11.11
C GLY A 69 14.51 3.03 -11.33
N ARG A 70 13.87 4.03 -11.97
CA ARG A 70 12.41 4.08 -12.16
C ARG A 70 11.84 2.92 -12.96
N ALA A 71 12.45 2.60 -14.11
CA ALA A 71 11.90 1.63 -15.05
C ALA A 71 11.68 0.24 -14.43
N ARG A 72 12.43 -0.08 -13.37
CA ARG A 72 12.36 -1.35 -12.65
C ARG A 72 11.51 -1.30 -11.38
N SER A 73 10.81 -0.20 -11.10
CA SER A 73 10.09 0.02 -9.83
C SER A 73 8.60 0.31 -10.01
N GLN A 74 8.10 0.42 -11.25
CA GLN A 74 6.72 0.82 -11.51
C GLN A 74 5.66 -0.22 -11.11
N SER A 75 6.05 -1.49 -11.03
CA SER A 75 5.12 -2.61 -10.77
C SER A 75 5.07 -3.04 -9.30
N VAL A 76 5.57 -2.24 -8.37
CA VAL A 76 5.64 -2.58 -6.93
C VAL A 76 4.25 -2.84 -6.36
N GLY A 77 3.33 -1.88 -6.48
CA GLY A 77 1.97 -2.04 -5.98
C GLY A 77 1.16 -3.10 -6.72
N PHE A 78 1.42 -3.32 -8.02
CA PHE A 78 0.82 -4.46 -8.74
C PHE A 78 1.18 -5.81 -8.10
N TRP A 79 2.46 -6.04 -7.76
CA TRP A 79 2.84 -7.32 -7.14
C TRP A 79 2.32 -7.45 -5.72
N PHE A 80 2.28 -6.34 -4.97
CA PHE A 80 1.68 -6.28 -3.63
C PHE A 80 0.20 -6.67 -3.66
N SER A 81 -0.63 -5.95 -4.42
CA SER A 81 -2.07 -6.25 -4.56
C SER A 81 -2.35 -7.68 -5.04
N LEU A 82 -1.55 -8.22 -5.95
CA LEU A 82 -1.72 -9.59 -6.45
C LEU A 82 -1.46 -10.64 -5.37
N GLY A 83 -0.45 -10.41 -4.53
CA GLY A 83 -0.20 -11.23 -3.35
C GLY A 83 -1.37 -11.19 -2.39
N HIS A 84 -1.81 -10.00 -2.03
CA HIS A 84 -2.95 -9.77 -1.12
C HIS A 84 -4.24 -10.42 -1.62
N SER A 85 -4.59 -10.12 -2.87
CA SER A 85 -5.75 -10.64 -3.57
C SER A 85 -5.76 -12.16 -3.69
N SER A 86 -4.59 -12.80 -3.74
CA SER A 86 -4.51 -14.26 -3.79
C SER A 86 -5.05 -14.90 -2.52
N VAL A 87 -4.80 -14.29 -1.35
CA VAL A 87 -5.32 -14.78 -0.08
C VAL A 87 -6.84 -14.64 -0.03
N VAL A 88 -7.35 -13.45 -0.37
CA VAL A 88 -8.79 -13.17 -0.42
C VAL A 88 -9.50 -14.13 -1.37
N LEU A 89 -8.97 -14.33 -2.58
CA LEU A 89 -9.54 -15.24 -3.57
C LEU A 89 -9.57 -16.69 -3.07
N VAL A 90 -8.47 -17.18 -2.48
CA VAL A 90 -8.39 -18.54 -1.93
C VAL A 90 -9.38 -18.73 -0.79
N LEU A 91 -9.48 -17.78 0.14
CA LEU A 91 -10.39 -17.90 1.28
C LEU A 91 -11.86 -17.83 0.85
N VAL A 92 -12.20 -16.96 -0.11
CA VAL A 92 -13.55 -16.95 -0.69
C VAL A 92 -13.84 -18.21 -1.49
N ALA A 93 -12.86 -18.79 -2.19
CA ALA A 93 -13.02 -20.07 -2.88
C ALA A 93 -13.26 -21.23 -1.90
N LEU A 94 -12.56 -21.25 -0.77
CA LEU A 94 -12.80 -22.22 0.31
C LEU A 94 -14.19 -22.05 0.93
N LEU A 95 -14.65 -20.81 1.10
CA LEU A 95 -16.01 -20.51 1.55
C LEU A 95 -17.04 -21.03 0.52
N ALA A 96 -16.82 -20.78 -0.77
CA ALA A 96 -17.65 -21.29 -1.86
C ALA A 96 -17.70 -22.83 -1.93
N ALA A 97 -16.59 -23.49 -1.59
CA ALA A 97 -16.50 -24.94 -1.48
C ALA A 97 -17.22 -25.51 -0.24
N GLY A 98 -17.84 -24.66 0.59
CA GLY A 98 -18.65 -25.08 1.74
C GLY A 98 -17.82 -25.48 2.96
N VAL A 99 -16.61 -24.91 3.13
CA VAL A 99 -15.80 -25.12 4.33
C VAL A 99 -16.52 -24.50 5.54
N ARG A 100 -17.36 -25.31 6.20
CA ARG A 100 -18.24 -24.90 7.31
C ARG A 100 -17.50 -24.22 8.45
N ALA A 101 -16.26 -24.65 8.71
CA ALA A 101 -15.40 -24.03 9.71
C ALA A 101 -15.11 -22.55 9.36
N LEU A 102 -14.81 -22.24 8.09
CA LEU A 102 -14.52 -20.87 7.68
C LEU A 102 -15.78 -19.99 7.74
N ALA A 103 -16.92 -20.52 7.29
CA ALA A 103 -18.20 -19.82 7.37
C ALA A 103 -18.62 -19.49 8.83
N ALA A 104 -18.40 -20.43 9.75
CA ALA A 104 -18.72 -20.24 11.17
C ALA A 104 -17.82 -19.17 11.83
N ASN A 105 -16.53 -19.13 11.48
CA ASN A 105 -15.61 -18.12 12.03
C ASN A 105 -15.83 -16.73 11.43
N LEU A 106 -16.27 -16.62 10.18
CA LEU A 106 -16.62 -15.34 9.55
C LEU A 106 -17.93 -14.74 10.08
N ALA A 107 -18.88 -15.58 10.52
CA ALA A 107 -20.16 -15.14 11.04
C ALA A 107 -20.11 -14.79 12.54
N ASP A 108 -19.08 -15.23 13.26
CA ASP A 108 -18.89 -14.98 14.68
C ASP A 108 -17.77 -13.96 14.88
N SER A 109 -18.16 -12.72 15.15
CA SER A 109 -17.26 -11.58 15.37
C SER A 109 -16.39 -11.69 16.64
N ASN A 110 -16.51 -12.78 17.40
CA ASN A 110 -15.66 -13.10 18.56
C ASN A 110 -14.87 -14.40 18.34
N SER A 111 -14.78 -14.88 17.10
CA SER A 111 -14.08 -16.13 16.83
C SER A 111 -12.58 -16.03 17.15
N SER A 112 -12.01 -17.13 17.63
CA SER A 112 -10.57 -17.18 17.92
C SER A 112 -9.74 -17.00 16.65
N LEU A 113 -10.26 -17.41 15.49
CA LEU A 113 -9.60 -17.21 14.20
C LEU A 113 -9.48 -15.72 13.89
N GLU A 114 -10.58 -14.96 13.91
CA GLU A 114 -10.57 -13.52 13.62
C GLU A 114 -9.57 -12.77 14.51
N HIS A 115 -9.58 -13.04 15.82
CA HIS A 115 -8.65 -12.38 16.75
C HIS A 115 -7.18 -12.73 16.47
N TRP A 116 -6.86 -14.00 16.15
CA TRP A 116 -5.49 -14.41 15.83
C TRP A 116 -5.02 -13.86 14.49
N THR A 117 -5.85 -13.87 13.46
CA THR A 117 -5.51 -13.38 12.11
C THR A 117 -5.51 -11.86 12.04
N GLY A 118 -6.37 -11.18 12.79
CA GLY A 118 -6.33 -9.73 12.97
C GLY A 118 -5.01 -9.33 13.64
N LEU A 119 -4.70 -9.91 14.81
CA LEU A 119 -3.41 -9.69 15.48
C LEU A 119 -2.22 -9.95 14.57
N TRP A 120 -2.27 -11.04 13.80
CA TRP A 120 -1.19 -11.41 12.88
C TRP A 120 -1.06 -10.41 11.71
N GLY A 121 -2.17 -10.01 11.08
CA GLY A 121 -2.19 -9.00 10.02
C GLY A 121 -1.61 -7.66 10.50
N THR A 122 -2.13 -7.11 11.59
CA THR A 122 -1.66 -5.84 12.18
C THR A 122 -0.20 -5.93 12.64
N SER A 123 0.23 -7.08 13.19
CA SER A 123 1.64 -7.26 13.60
C SER A 123 2.59 -7.29 12.41
N VAL A 124 2.20 -7.99 11.34
CA VAL A 124 3.04 -8.14 10.14
C VAL A 124 3.09 -6.83 9.37
N SER A 125 1.95 -6.16 9.18
CA SER A 125 1.89 -4.82 8.58
C SER A 125 2.72 -3.82 9.37
N GLY A 126 2.45 -3.65 10.66
CA GLY A 126 3.14 -2.67 11.50
C GLY A 126 4.63 -2.95 11.64
N GLY A 127 5.00 -4.22 11.77
CA GLY A 127 6.40 -4.65 11.74
C GLY A 127 7.10 -4.32 10.42
N PHE A 128 6.44 -4.56 9.29
CA PHE A 128 6.99 -4.25 7.96
C PHE A 128 7.12 -2.73 7.74
N LEU A 129 6.11 -1.94 8.13
CA LEU A 129 6.12 -0.48 7.99
C LEU A 129 7.20 0.18 8.85
N ILE A 130 7.35 -0.23 10.10
CA ILE A 130 8.44 0.22 10.97
C ILE A 130 9.79 -0.13 10.34
N LEU A 131 9.93 -1.37 9.86
CA LEU A 131 11.17 -1.84 9.25
C LEU A 131 11.56 -1.01 8.01
N ILE A 132 10.66 -0.84 7.06
CA ILE A 132 10.93 -0.09 5.83
C ILE A 132 11.08 1.41 6.11
N GLY A 133 10.31 1.96 7.06
CA GLY A 133 10.42 3.34 7.53
C GLY A 133 11.78 3.65 8.12
N LEU A 134 12.31 2.77 9.00
CA LEU A 134 13.66 2.92 9.58
C LEU A 134 14.76 2.85 8.51
N LEU A 135 14.59 2.00 7.51
CA LEU A 135 15.51 1.90 6.37
C LEU A 135 15.53 3.18 5.53
N ASN A 136 14.36 3.69 5.21
CA ASN A 136 14.24 4.93 4.47
C ASN A 136 14.70 6.15 5.29
N LEU A 137 14.52 6.14 6.61
CA LEU A 137 15.05 7.14 7.54
C LEU A 137 16.59 7.15 7.54
N ALA A 138 17.24 5.98 7.56
CA ALA A 138 18.69 5.91 7.48
C ALA A 138 19.21 6.52 6.17
N ALA A 139 18.54 6.25 5.04
CA ALA A 139 18.86 6.87 3.76
C ALA A 139 18.60 8.39 3.78
N LEU A 140 17.51 8.85 4.40
CA LEU A 140 17.18 10.27 4.56
C LEU A 140 18.25 11.02 5.36
N VAL A 141 18.68 10.47 6.50
CA VAL A 141 19.72 11.05 7.35
C VAL A 141 21.05 11.14 6.59
N ALA A 142 21.40 10.12 5.80
CA ALA A 142 22.60 10.16 4.96
C ALA A 142 22.54 11.33 3.96
N ILE A 143 21.43 11.46 3.21
CA ILE A 143 21.23 12.56 2.24
C ILE A 143 21.26 13.93 2.95
N TRP A 144 20.62 14.05 4.11
CA TRP A 144 20.60 15.29 4.90
C TRP A 144 21.99 15.71 5.37
N ARG A 145 22.86 14.76 5.74
CA ARG A 145 24.25 15.06 6.10
C ARG A 145 25.03 15.62 4.92
N VAL A 146 24.89 15.02 3.73
CA VAL A 146 25.51 15.54 2.48
C VAL A 146 25.00 16.95 2.19
N PHE A 147 23.70 17.15 2.33
CA PHE A 147 23.09 18.45 2.08
C PHE A 147 23.63 19.53 3.03
N ARG A 148 23.81 19.19 4.30
CA ARG A 148 24.37 20.09 5.31
C ARG A 148 25.85 20.38 5.07
N SER A 149 26.64 19.41 4.59
CA SER A 149 28.06 19.64 4.26
C SER A 149 28.22 20.52 3.02
N MET A 150 27.42 20.29 1.97
CA MET A 150 27.38 21.16 0.78
C MET A 150 27.07 22.62 1.14
N ARG A 151 26.10 22.86 2.04
CA ARG A 151 25.77 24.22 2.51
C ARG A 151 26.87 24.88 3.33
N ARG A 152 27.83 24.11 3.85
CA ARG A 152 28.96 24.60 4.66
C ARG A 152 30.23 24.79 3.83
N GLY A 153 30.23 24.46 2.54
CA GLY A 153 31.41 24.57 1.67
C GLY A 153 32.49 23.52 1.92
N GLU A 154 32.24 22.56 2.81
CA GLU A 154 33.17 21.46 3.14
C GLU A 154 32.81 20.23 2.29
N LEU A 155 33.27 20.21 1.04
CA LEU A 155 33.25 18.99 0.23
C LEU A 155 34.48 18.16 0.59
N ASP A 156 34.27 17.16 1.43
CA ASP A 156 35.24 16.09 1.67
C ASP A 156 34.57 14.78 1.28
N GLU A 157 34.74 14.38 0.01
CA GLU A 157 34.17 13.15 -0.57
C GLU A 157 34.53 11.91 0.27
N ALA A 158 35.70 11.91 0.91
CA ALA A 158 36.17 10.84 1.78
C ALA A 158 35.39 10.71 3.11
N ARG A 159 34.82 11.81 3.64
CA ARG A 159 33.93 11.78 4.82
C ARG A 159 32.51 11.36 4.45
N LEU A 160 32.08 11.69 3.23
CA LEU A 160 30.78 11.28 2.70
C LEU A 160 30.72 9.76 2.53
N GLU A 161 31.77 9.17 1.97
CA GLU A 161 31.88 7.74 1.75
C GLU A 161 31.96 6.98 3.09
N HIS A 162 32.74 7.48 4.06
CA HIS A 162 32.74 6.94 5.43
C HIS A 162 31.40 7.11 6.17
N ALA A 163 30.65 8.19 5.95
CA ALA A 163 29.31 8.36 6.56
C ALA A 163 28.26 7.45 5.93
N LEU A 164 28.43 7.08 4.66
CA LEU A 164 27.65 6.06 3.96
C LEU A 164 28.07 4.64 4.37
N GLU A 165 29.35 4.41 4.71
CA GLU A 165 29.83 3.15 5.29
C GLU A 165 29.46 3.00 6.78
N ALA A 166 29.28 4.10 7.50
CA ALA A 166 28.71 4.15 8.86
C ALA A 166 27.25 3.67 8.95
N ARG A 167 26.69 3.20 7.82
CA ARG A 167 25.60 2.21 7.76
C ARG A 167 25.87 0.96 8.60
N GLY A 168 27.10 0.71 9.08
CA GLY A 168 27.54 -0.54 9.71
C GLY A 168 26.68 -1.17 10.82
N LEU A 169 25.97 -0.42 11.67
CA LEU A 169 25.08 -1.02 12.70
C LEU A 169 23.67 -1.28 12.17
N LEU A 170 23.02 -0.26 11.60
CA LEU A 170 21.68 -0.38 10.99
C LEU A 170 21.68 -1.36 9.80
N ASN A 171 22.70 -1.37 8.96
CA ASN A 171 22.82 -2.29 7.82
C ASN A 171 23.28 -3.70 8.23
N ARG A 172 23.81 -3.89 9.44
CA ARG A 172 24.13 -5.24 9.96
C ARG A 172 22.90 -5.88 10.62
N VAL A 173 22.09 -5.08 11.30
CA VAL A 173 20.81 -5.53 11.90
C VAL A 173 19.70 -5.60 10.84
N LEU A 174 19.55 -4.57 10.00
CA LEU A 174 18.51 -4.49 8.98
C LEU A 174 18.97 -5.02 7.61
N GLY A 175 20.26 -5.31 7.41
CA GLY A 175 20.79 -5.81 6.13
C GLY A 175 20.07 -7.04 5.56
N PRO A 176 19.74 -8.08 6.36
CA PRO A 176 18.91 -9.19 5.90
C PRO A 176 17.54 -8.73 5.39
N ALA A 177 16.89 -7.81 6.10
CA ALA A 177 15.61 -7.22 5.69
C ALA A 177 15.73 -6.32 4.43
N VAL A 178 16.81 -5.54 4.30
CA VAL A 178 17.12 -4.73 3.10
C VAL A 178 17.26 -5.62 1.86
N ARG A 179 17.78 -6.83 2.05
CA ARG A 179 17.95 -7.83 0.98
C ARG A 179 16.64 -8.53 0.60
N MET A 180 15.63 -8.45 1.46
CA MET A 180 14.35 -9.13 1.26
C MET A 180 13.56 -8.51 0.11
N VAL A 181 13.58 -7.18 -0.07
CA VAL A 181 12.85 -6.48 -1.14
C VAL A 181 13.82 -5.74 -2.06
N ARG A 182 14.27 -6.43 -3.12
CA ARG A 182 15.24 -5.90 -4.12
C ARG A 182 14.65 -5.80 -5.53
N LYS A 183 13.53 -6.46 -5.77
CA LYS A 183 12.83 -6.51 -7.05
C LYS A 183 11.34 -6.30 -6.77
N PRO A 184 10.58 -5.67 -7.68
CA PRO A 184 9.15 -5.43 -7.47
C PRO A 184 8.36 -6.70 -7.13
N TRP A 185 8.70 -7.84 -7.73
CA TRP A 185 7.99 -9.10 -7.48
C TRP A 185 8.15 -9.62 -6.04
N HIS A 186 9.18 -9.17 -5.29
CA HIS A 186 9.31 -9.50 -3.87
C HIS A 186 8.18 -8.91 -3.02
N MET A 187 7.41 -7.96 -3.56
CA MET A 187 6.19 -7.49 -2.91
C MET A 187 5.04 -8.49 -2.97
N TYR A 188 5.09 -9.52 -3.82
CA TYR A 188 4.04 -10.55 -3.85
C TYR A 188 3.97 -11.35 -2.54
N PRO A 189 5.08 -11.90 -2.00
CA PRO A 189 5.07 -12.46 -0.66
C PRO A 189 4.67 -11.47 0.44
N VAL A 190 5.07 -10.20 0.33
CA VAL A 190 4.66 -9.17 1.32
C VAL A 190 3.15 -8.96 1.27
N GLY A 191 2.57 -8.85 0.08
CA GLY A 191 1.13 -8.76 -0.12
C GLY A 191 0.37 -9.98 0.40
N LEU A 192 0.90 -11.20 0.19
CA LEU A 192 0.32 -12.41 0.81
C LEU A 192 0.29 -12.31 2.34
N LEU A 193 1.36 -11.75 2.93
CA LEU A 193 1.42 -11.58 4.38
C LEU A 193 0.51 -10.45 4.87
N PHE A 194 0.21 -9.44 4.06
CA PHE A 194 -0.77 -8.41 4.42
C PHE A 194 -2.20 -8.94 4.28
N GLY A 195 -2.50 -9.65 3.19
CA GLY A 195 -3.83 -10.20 2.90
C GLY A 195 -4.27 -11.38 3.76
N LEU A 196 -3.37 -11.90 4.59
CA LEU A 196 -3.70 -12.86 5.65
C LEU A 196 -4.29 -12.17 6.90
N GLY A 197 -4.27 -10.82 6.95
CA GLY A 197 -5.16 -10.06 7.82
C GLY A 197 -6.62 -10.37 7.48
N PHE A 198 -7.43 -10.70 8.49
CA PHE A 198 -8.78 -11.20 8.25
C PHE A 198 -9.75 -10.11 7.80
N ASP A 199 -9.44 -8.83 7.99
CA ASP A 199 -10.38 -7.73 7.74
C ASP A 199 -10.91 -7.74 6.31
N THR A 200 -10.03 -7.88 5.31
CA THR A 200 -10.42 -7.97 3.89
C THR A 200 -11.20 -9.24 3.57
N VAL A 201 -10.82 -10.35 4.20
CA VAL A 201 -11.47 -11.66 4.02
C VAL A 201 -12.87 -11.62 4.59
N THR A 202 -13.04 -10.94 5.73
CA THR A 202 -14.33 -10.71 6.38
C THR A 202 -15.18 -9.78 5.53
N GLU A 203 -14.65 -8.67 5.00
CA GLU A 203 -15.42 -7.78 4.11
C GLU A 203 -15.96 -8.49 2.86
N VAL A 204 -15.09 -9.16 2.11
CA VAL A 204 -15.48 -9.84 0.87
C VAL A 204 -16.28 -11.11 1.16
N GLY A 205 -15.89 -11.86 2.20
CA GLY A 205 -16.57 -13.07 2.64
C GLY A 205 -17.99 -12.79 3.14
N LEU A 206 -18.19 -11.74 3.93
CA LEU A 206 -19.52 -11.30 4.36
C LEU A 206 -20.34 -10.78 3.18
N LEU A 207 -19.75 -10.07 2.23
CA LEU A 207 -20.44 -9.67 1.00
C LEU A 207 -20.92 -10.89 0.20
N VAL A 208 -20.11 -11.94 0.15
CA VAL A 208 -20.44 -13.23 -0.48
C VAL A 208 -21.56 -13.95 0.28
N ILE A 209 -21.51 -13.98 1.62
CA ILE A 209 -22.55 -14.59 2.48
C ILE A 209 -23.87 -13.81 2.38
N ALA A 210 -23.83 -12.48 2.46
CA ALA A 210 -24.98 -11.59 2.30
C ALA A 210 -25.55 -11.69 0.88
N GLY A 211 -24.67 -11.86 -0.10
CA GLY A 211 -24.97 -12.23 -1.48
C GLY A 211 -25.42 -13.69 -1.65
N GLY A 212 -25.75 -14.41 -0.58
CA GLY A 212 -26.48 -15.68 -0.64
C GLY A 212 -25.64 -16.90 -0.92
N ALA A 213 -24.34 -16.78 -1.15
CA ALA A 213 -23.48 -17.91 -1.52
C ALA A 213 -23.44 -19.04 -0.48
N ALA A 214 -23.70 -18.74 0.79
CA ALA A 214 -23.79 -19.75 1.86
C ALA A 214 -25.20 -20.36 2.00
N ALA A 215 -26.23 -19.75 1.41
CA ALA A 215 -27.64 -20.09 1.61
C ALA A 215 -28.37 -20.54 0.33
N THR A 216 -27.83 -20.26 -0.84
CA THR A 216 -28.39 -20.63 -2.14
C THR A 216 -27.32 -21.32 -2.98
N GLY A 217 -27.71 -22.35 -3.75
CA GLY A 217 -26.82 -23.15 -4.61
C GLY A 217 -26.26 -22.38 -5.81
N LEU A 218 -25.74 -21.17 -5.58
CA LEU A 218 -25.08 -20.36 -6.59
C LEU A 218 -23.91 -21.13 -7.19
N PRO A 219 -23.73 -21.04 -8.52
CA PRO A 219 -22.59 -21.67 -9.17
C PRO A 219 -21.29 -21.01 -8.70
N TRP A 220 -20.21 -21.80 -8.64
CA TRP A 220 -18.91 -21.36 -8.14
C TRP A 220 -18.39 -20.09 -8.83
N TYR A 221 -18.68 -19.89 -10.11
CA TYR A 221 -18.25 -18.70 -10.87
C TYR A 221 -19.00 -17.44 -10.44
N ALA A 222 -20.26 -17.55 -10.00
CA ALA A 222 -21.02 -16.43 -9.45
C ALA A 222 -20.46 -16.02 -8.09
N ILE A 223 -19.91 -16.95 -7.32
CA ILE A 223 -19.27 -16.65 -6.03
C ILE A 223 -17.90 -16.00 -6.23
N LEU A 224 -17.08 -16.56 -7.13
CA LEU A 224 -15.72 -16.07 -7.38
C LEU A 224 -15.64 -14.76 -8.17
N VAL A 225 -16.73 -14.31 -8.80
CA VAL A 225 -16.70 -13.03 -9.52
C VAL A 225 -16.48 -11.84 -8.59
N LEU A 226 -16.98 -11.89 -7.34
CA LEU A 226 -16.81 -10.81 -6.36
C LEU A 226 -15.35 -10.61 -5.93
N PRO A 227 -14.61 -11.64 -5.46
CA PRO A 227 -13.19 -11.46 -5.14
C PRO A 227 -12.37 -11.08 -6.38
N VAL A 228 -12.72 -11.55 -7.58
CA VAL A 228 -12.04 -11.12 -8.82
C VAL A 228 -12.26 -9.63 -9.10
N LEU A 229 -13.48 -9.11 -8.91
CA LEU A 229 -13.78 -7.68 -9.05
C LEU A 229 -13.10 -6.85 -7.97
N PHE A 230 -13.06 -7.33 -6.73
CA PHE A 230 -12.28 -6.73 -5.65
C PHE A 230 -10.80 -6.61 -6.05
N SER A 231 -10.20 -7.71 -6.51
CA SER A 231 -8.82 -7.74 -6.98
C SER A 231 -8.58 -6.82 -8.17
N ALA A 232 -9.55 -6.71 -9.09
CA ALA A 232 -9.45 -5.80 -10.23
C ALA A 232 -9.37 -4.33 -9.78
N GLY A 233 -10.23 -3.93 -8.83
CA GLY A 233 -10.22 -2.58 -8.25
C GLY A 233 -8.92 -2.29 -7.51
N MET A 234 -8.56 -3.18 -6.58
CA MET A 234 -7.36 -3.03 -5.76
C MET A 234 -6.07 -2.98 -6.61
N SER A 235 -5.89 -3.94 -7.52
CA SER A 235 -4.70 -3.99 -8.37
C SER A 235 -4.56 -2.82 -9.34
N LEU A 236 -5.67 -2.15 -9.69
CA LEU A 236 -5.61 -0.92 -10.48
C LEU A 236 -5.00 0.21 -9.65
N PHE A 237 -5.54 0.47 -8.46
CA PHE A 237 -5.15 1.61 -7.64
C PHE A 237 -3.76 1.42 -7.02
N ASP A 238 -3.41 0.23 -6.54
CA ASP A 238 -2.05 -0.05 -6.06
C ASP A 238 -1.01 0.06 -7.18
N ALA A 239 -1.35 -0.38 -8.40
CA ALA A 239 -0.45 -0.23 -9.54
C ALA A 239 -0.29 1.23 -9.97
N LEU A 240 -1.38 2.03 -9.89
CA LEU A 240 -1.35 3.46 -10.15
C LEU A 240 -0.48 4.18 -9.11
N ASP A 241 -0.63 3.84 -7.83
CA ASP A 241 0.17 4.39 -6.74
C ASP A 241 1.67 4.13 -6.96
N GLY A 242 2.07 2.86 -7.09
CA GLY A 242 3.47 2.51 -7.35
C GLY A 242 4.03 3.12 -8.64
N SER A 243 3.21 3.22 -9.70
CA SER A 243 3.62 3.87 -10.95
C SER A 243 3.79 5.38 -10.79
N PHE A 244 2.83 6.05 -10.15
CA PHE A 244 2.83 7.48 -9.87
C PHE A 244 4.02 7.85 -8.98
N MET A 245 4.25 7.08 -7.92
CA MET A 245 5.35 7.31 -6.99
C MET A 245 6.70 7.05 -7.62
N SER A 246 6.82 6.04 -8.47
CA SER A 246 8.05 5.84 -9.26
C SER A 246 8.37 7.06 -10.15
N TYR A 247 7.35 7.71 -10.70
CA TYR A 247 7.52 8.92 -11.50
C TYR A 247 7.83 10.14 -10.63
N ALA A 248 7.13 10.32 -9.51
CA ALA A 248 7.35 11.41 -8.58
C ALA A 248 8.79 11.41 -8.04
N TYR A 249 9.31 10.23 -7.68
CA TYR A 249 10.69 10.08 -7.25
C TYR A 249 11.69 10.33 -8.39
N ASP A 250 11.49 9.77 -9.59
CA ASP A 250 12.39 9.96 -10.75
C ASP A 250 12.42 11.42 -11.24
N TRP A 251 11.28 12.11 -11.25
CA TRP A 251 11.19 13.53 -11.58
C TRP A 251 11.95 14.38 -10.56
N ALA A 252 11.85 14.03 -9.26
CA ALA A 252 12.72 14.61 -8.24
C ALA A 252 14.20 14.29 -8.49
N PHE A 253 14.56 13.28 -9.29
CA PHE A 253 15.92 12.93 -9.69
C PHE A 253 16.44 13.59 -10.98
N ALA A 254 15.83 14.67 -11.51
CA ALA A 254 16.28 15.27 -12.78
C ALA A 254 17.32 16.44 -12.75
N ARG A 255 17.51 17.29 -11.70
CA ARG A 255 18.54 18.40 -11.71
C ARG A 255 19.06 18.88 -10.33
N PRO A 256 20.32 19.33 -10.14
CA PRO A 256 21.15 19.16 -8.92
C PRO A 256 20.74 19.84 -7.59
N ILE A 257 20.32 21.12 -7.53
CA ILE A 257 20.26 21.86 -6.25
C ILE A 257 18.84 21.99 -5.64
N ARG A 258 17.80 22.24 -6.46
CA ARG A 258 16.40 22.18 -5.99
C ARG A 258 15.95 20.74 -5.72
N LYS A 259 16.63 19.77 -6.35
CA LYS A 259 16.56 18.31 -6.13
C LYS A 259 16.53 17.89 -4.68
N ILE A 260 17.49 18.41 -3.90
CA ILE A 260 17.76 17.87 -2.58
C ILE A 260 16.63 18.22 -1.64
N TYR A 261 16.06 19.42 -1.76
CA TYR A 261 14.87 19.83 -0.99
C TYR A 261 13.65 18.98 -1.31
N TYR A 262 13.30 18.81 -2.59
CA TYR A 262 12.14 17.99 -2.96
C TYR A 262 12.32 16.54 -2.54
N ASN A 263 13.49 15.96 -2.79
CA ASN A 263 13.76 14.59 -2.37
C ASN A 263 13.73 14.43 -0.85
N LEU A 264 14.23 15.40 -0.10
CA LEU A 264 14.17 15.40 1.36
C LEU A 264 12.74 15.51 1.88
N VAL A 265 11.91 16.37 1.29
CA VAL A 265 10.50 16.55 1.69
C VAL A 265 9.69 15.28 1.38
N ILE A 266 9.77 14.77 0.14
CA ILE A 266 8.98 13.59 -0.26
C ILE A 266 9.47 12.34 0.49
N THR A 267 10.80 12.18 0.65
CA THR A 267 11.35 11.10 1.49
C THR A 267 10.92 11.25 2.93
N GLY A 268 11.03 12.46 3.50
CA GLY A 268 10.66 12.75 4.87
C GLY A 268 9.19 12.45 5.14
N LEU A 269 8.33 12.82 4.21
CA LEU A 269 6.90 12.51 4.25
C LEU A 269 6.66 11.00 4.21
N SER A 270 7.25 10.27 3.26
CA SER A 270 7.08 8.81 3.13
C SER A 270 7.60 8.04 4.36
N VAL A 271 8.73 8.47 4.94
CA VAL A 271 9.27 7.92 6.19
C VAL A 271 8.37 8.23 7.37
N ALA A 272 7.90 9.47 7.49
CA ALA A 272 7.01 9.88 8.56
C ALA A 272 5.70 9.08 8.52
N VAL A 273 5.09 8.95 7.35
CA VAL A 273 3.87 8.16 7.15
C VAL A 273 4.10 6.70 7.57
N ALA A 274 5.14 6.02 7.08
CA ALA A 274 5.38 4.62 7.46
C ALA A 274 5.64 4.44 8.97
N LEU A 275 6.41 5.33 9.61
CA LEU A 275 6.68 5.23 11.05
C LEU A 275 5.46 5.58 11.91
N LEU A 276 4.63 6.51 11.46
CA LEU A 276 3.40 6.89 12.16
C LEU A 276 2.35 5.79 12.04
N ILE A 277 2.12 5.25 10.85
CA ILE A 277 1.14 4.18 10.61
C ILE A 277 1.60 2.88 11.27
N GLY A 278 2.83 2.43 11.01
CA GLY A 278 3.35 1.22 11.66
C GLY A 278 3.47 1.35 13.18
N GLY A 279 3.75 2.57 13.67
CA GLY A 279 3.73 2.85 15.10
C GLY A 279 2.33 2.80 15.69
N GLN A 280 1.34 3.35 14.98
CA GLN A 280 -0.07 3.32 15.36
C GLN A 280 -0.59 1.88 15.39
N GLU A 281 -0.28 1.05 14.39
CA GLU A 281 -0.68 -0.37 14.35
C GLU A 281 -0.14 -1.16 15.54
N LEU A 282 1.14 -0.96 15.90
CA LEU A 282 1.72 -1.61 17.08
C LEU A 282 1.11 -1.09 18.39
N VAL A 283 0.77 0.20 18.46
CA VAL A 283 0.09 0.79 19.62
C VAL A 283 -1.34 0.26 19.73
N SER A 284 -2.05 0.10 18.62
CA SER A 284 -3.40 -0.48 18.58
C SER A 284 -3.43 -1.88 19.20
N ILE A 285 -2.49 -2.75 18.84
CA ILE A 285 -2.32 -4.07 19.46
C ILE A 285 -2.10 -3.99 20.98
N LEU A 286 -1.31 -3.01 21.44
CA LEU A 286 -1.06 -2.83 22.88
C LEU A 286 -2.30 -2.31 23.61
N VAL A 287 -3.05 -1.38 23.01
CA VAL A 287 -4.30 -0.84 23.55
C VAL A 287 -5.32 -1.97 23.74
N ASP A 288 -5.48 -2.82 22.73
CA ASP A 288 -6.42 -3.93 22.75
C ASP A 288 -6.03 -4.98 23.80
N LYS A 289 -4.74 -5.35 23.87
CA LYS A 289 -4.27 -6.36 24.84
C LYS A 289 -4.24 -5.89 26.29
N LEU A 290 -3.95 -4.61 26.52
CA LEU A 290 -3.86 -4.03 27.86
C LEU A 290 -5.17 -3.40 28.33
N GLY A 291 -6.20 -3.36 27.47
CA GLY A 291 -7.51 -2.78 27.78
C GLY A 291 -7.42 -1.29 28.11
N VAL A 292 -6.56 -0.54 27.40
CA VAL A 292 -6.34 0.89 27.70
C VAL A 292 -7.47 1.72 27.11
N GLN A 293 -8.43 2.13 27.95
CA GLN A 293 -9.64 2.82 27.49
C GLN A 293 -9.52 4.36 27.45
N ALA A 294 -8.44 4.95 28.00
CA ALA A 294 -8.31 6.41 28.10
C ALA A 294 -6.87 6.89 27.94
N GLY A 295 -6.74 8.15 27.48
CA GLY A 295 -5.47 8.84 27.30
C GLY A 295 -4.96 8.87 25.86
N ILE A 296 -3.79 9.49 25.67
CA ILE A 296 -3.19 9.70 24.33
C ILE A 296 -2.92 8.36 23.62
N VAL A 297 -2.53 7.33 24.37
CA VAL A 297 -2.24 5.99 23.83
C VAL A 297 -3.50 5.33 23.29
N ALA A 298 -4.62 5.41 24.03
CA ALA A 298 -5.92 4.93 23.56
C ALA A 298 -6.37 5.68 22.31
N TRP A 299 -6.25 7.01 22.31
CA TRP A 299 -6.63 7.84 21.16
C TRP A 299 -5.84 7.46 19.89
N ILE A 300 -4.53 7.24 19.98
CA ILE A 300 -3.70 6.77 18.87
C ILE A 300 -4.14 5.37 18.42
N GLY A 301 -4.35 4.44 19.36
CA GLY A 301 -4.72 3.06 19.05
C GLY A 301 -6.10 2.91 18.38
N THR A 302 -7.01 3.86 18.60
CA THR A 302 -8.37 3.85 18.02
C THR A 302 -8.53 4.67 16.73
N LEU A 303 -7.43 5.18 16.15
CA LEU A 303 -7.51 5.89 14.87
C LEU A 303 -7.86 4.92 13.73
N ASP A 304 -8.82 5.33 12.89
CA ASP A 304 -9.19 4.58 11.68
C ASP A 304 -8.12 4.77 10.59
N LEU A 305 -7.43 3.68 10.26
CA LEU A 305 -6.38 3.65 9.24
C LEU A 305 -6.90 3.89 7.83
N GLY A 306 -8.16 3.54 7.55
CA GLY A 306 -8.81 3.80 6.27
C GLY A 306 -9.06 5.30 6.07
N GLU A 307 -9.55 6.00 7.11
CA GLU A 307 -9.69 7.47 7.07
C GLU A 307 -8.33 8.17 6.93
N LEU A 308 -7.32 7.70 7.67
CA LEU A 308 -5.95 8.21 7.57
C LEU A 308 -5.36 8.04 6.16
N GLY A 309 -5.69 6.93 5.49
CA GLY A 309 -5.29 6.66 4.11
C GLY A 309 -5.72 7.77 3.14
N TYR A 310 -6.99 8.16 3.16
CA TYR A 310 -7.48 9.28 2.34
C TYR A 310 -6.79 10.61 2.64
N ILE A 311 -6.50 10.88 3.92
CA ILE A 311 -5.76 12.09 4.34
C ILE A 311 -4.34 12.06 3.77
N ILE A 312 -3.66 10.92 3.80
CA ILE A 312 -2.31 10.74 3.26
C ILE A 312 -2.29 11.00 1.75
N VAL A 313 -3.21 10.40 1.00
CA VAL A 313 -3.34 10.63 -0.46
C VAL A 313 -3.58 12.10 -0.74
N GLY A 314 -4.50 12.73 0.00
CA GLY A 314 -4.78 14.16 -0.11
C GLY A 314 -3.55 15.02 0.16
N LEU A 315 -2.75 14.68 1.17
CA LEU A 315 -1.51 15.37 1.53
C LEU A 315 -0.44 15.22 0.44
N PHE A 316 -0.26 14.02 -0.12
CA PHE A 316 0.65 13.81 -1.24
C PHE A 316 0.21 14.57 -2.48
N ALA A 317 -1.08 14.49 -2.84
CA ALA A 317 -1.66 15.22 -3.97
C ALA A 317 -1.50 16.74 -3.81
N LEU A 318 -1.78 17.27 -2.61
CA LEU A 318 -1.60 18.69 -2.30
C LEU A 318 -0.13 19.11 -2.37
N THR A 319 0.77 18.35 -1.73
CA THR A 319 2.21 18.62 -1.75
C THR A 319 2.72 18.68 -3.18
N TRP A 320 2.24 17.78 -4.04
CA TRP A 320 2.58 17.75 -5.45
C TRP A 320 1.96 18.91 -6.24
N ALA A 321 0.68 19.22 -6.03
CA ALA A 321 0.03 20.37 -6.65
C ALA A 321 0.76 21.68 -6.34
N VAL A 322 1.19 21.85 -5.08
CA VAL A 322 2.02 22.97 -4.66
C VAL A 322 3.39 22.93 -5.34
N ALA A 323 4.04 21.77 -5.44
CA ALA A 323 5.32 21.64 -6.12
C ALA A 323 5.25 22.05 -7.60
N VAL A 324 4.21 21.60 -8.31
CA VAL A 324 3.96 21.95 -9.73
C VAL A 324 3.58 23.43 -9.86
N ALA A 325 2.73 23.96 -8.98
CA ALA A 325 2.36 25.36 -8.98
C ALA A 325 3.58 26.26 -8.75
N VAL A 326 4.43 25.94 -7.77
CA VAL A 326 5.69 26.65 -7.55
C VAL A 326 6.60 26.55 -8.77
N TRP A 327 6.70 25.38 -9.40
CA TRP A 327 7.52 25.22 -10.60
C TRP A 327 7.01 26.09 -11.77
N ARG A 328 5.70 26.11 -12.01
CA ARG A 328 5.07 26.83 -13.13
C ARG A 328 4.96 28.33 -12.90
N PHE A 329 4.63 28.77 -11.68
CA PHE A 329 4.37 30.17 -11.36
C PHE A 329 5.58 30.92 -10.80
N ALA A 330 6.52 30.25 -10.12
CA ALA A 330 7.72 30.92 -9.59
C ALA A 330 8.78 31.25 -10.67
N GLY A 331 8.45 31.10 -11.95
CA GLY A 331 9.28 31.54 -13.08
C GLY A 331 10.69 30.93 -13.06
N VAL A 332 10.80 29.67 -12.64
CA VAL A 332 12.08 28.99 -12.42
C VAL A 332 12.92 28.95 -13.70
N GLU A 333 12.27 28.76 -14.85
CA GLU A 333 12.92 28.77 -16.16
C GLU A 333 13.55 30.14 -16.51
N ARG A 334 12.91 31.25 -16.13
CA ARG A 334 13.41 32.60 -16.46
C ARG A 334 14.63 33.01 -15.65
N ARG A 335 14.78 32.52 -14.40
CA ARG A 335 16.00 32.72 -13.61
C ARG A 335 17.18 31.88 -14.10
N TRP A 336 16.95 30.82 -14.89
CA TRP A 336 17.98 29.86 -15.30
C TRP A 336 18.61 30.16 -16.66
N GLN A 337 17.93 30.88 -17.55
CA GLN A 337 18.56 31.36 -18.81
C GLN A 337 19.50 32.56 -18.57
N GLY A 338 19.35 33.28 -17.46
CA GLY A 338 20.25 34.38 -17.10
C GLY A 338 21.66 33.93 -16.69
N ASP A 339 21.79 32.86 -15.90
CA ASP A 339 23.10 32.40 -15.39
C ASP A 339 23.92 31.55 -16.39
N LEU A 340 23.30 31.04 -17.45
CA LEU A 340 23.99 30.27 -18.50
C LEU A 340 24.45 31.13 -19.69
N SER A 341 24.17 32.45 -19.66
CA SER A 341 24.60 33.41 -20.67
C SER A 341 25.63 34.42 -20.15
N SER A 342 26.11 34.22 -18.92
CA SER A 342 27.08 35.08 -18.23
C SER A 342 28.47 34.44 -18.05
N ASP A 343 28.71 33.27 -18.63
CA ASP A 343 30.04 32.64 -18.79
C ASP A 343 30.40 32.56 -20.28
#